data_AF-A0A538HIE6-F1
#
_entry.id   AF-A0A538HIE6-F1
#
_cell.length_a   1.000
_cell.length_b   1.000
_cell.length_c   1.000
_cell.angle_alpha   90.00
_cell.angle_beta   90.00
_cell.angle_gamma   90.00
#
_symmetry.space_group_name_H-M   'P 1'
#
loop_
_entity.id
_entity.type
_entity.pdbx_description
1 polymer ?
#
loop_
_entity_poly.entity_id
_entity_poly.type
_entity_poly.pdbx_seq_one_letter_code
_entity_poly.pdbx_strand_id
1 'polypeptide(L)' 'MAGWGDDPALDELRGLIYEQGWTPVALEEARDADAVTVEKDGERRTLRSDHIAFHRFVEGLREEFRL' A
#
# COMPACT_ATOMS: atom_id res chain seq x y z
N MET A 1 -2.23 19.43 -3.92
CA MET A 1 -3.02 18.73 -4.94
C MET A 1 -2.43 17.34 -5.03
N ALA A 2 -3.08 16.32 -4.46
CA ALA A 2 -2.78 14.95 -4.84
C ALA A 2 -3.00 14.88 -6.35
N GLY A 3 -1.91 14.67 -7.10
CA GLY A 3 -1.92 14.78 -8.54
C GLY A 3 -2.69 13.62 -9.16
N TRP A 4 -3.03 13.76 -10.43
CA TRP A 4 -3.33 12.61 -11.30
C TRP A 4 -2.02 11.95 -11.79
N GLY A 5 -0.94 12.09 -11.02
CA GLY A 5 0.41 11.62 -11.35
C GLY A 5 0.76 10.36 -10.56
N ASP A 6 1.95 9.84 -10.83
CA ASP A 6 2.45 8.63 -10.18
C ASP A 6 2.80 8.90 -8.72
N ASP A 7 2.49 7.94 -7.85
CA ASP A 7 2.89 7.94 -6.45
C ASP A 7 4.04 6.95 -6.26
N PRO A 8 5.26 7.41 -5.95
CA PRO A 8 6.41 6.54 -5.76
C PRO A 8 6.18 5.47 -4.68
N ALA A 9 5.42 5.79 -3.62
CA ALA A 9 5.09 4.82 -2.58
C ALA A 9 4.14 3.72 -3.09
N LEU A 10 3.20 4.08 -3.98
CA LEU A 10 2.34 3.11 -4.64
C LEU A 10 3.13 2.22 -5.60
N ASP A 11 4.03 2.81 -6.40
CA ASP A 11 4.87 2.04 -7.32
C ASP A 11 5.75 1.04 -6.58
N GLU A 12 6.38 1.47 -5.48
CA GLU A 12 7.15 0.57 -4.61
C GLU A 12 6.27 -0.54 -4.03
N LEU A 13 5.10 -0.19 -3.49
CA LEU A 13 4.17 -1.16 -2.90
C LEU A 13 3.73 -2.22 -3.93
N ARG A 14 3.42 -1.81 -5.17
CA ARG A 14 3.04 -2.74 -6.25
C ARG A 14 4.20 -3.66 -6.62
N GLY A 15 5.42 -3.14 -6.70
CA GLY A 15 6.62 -3.93 -6.95
C GLY A 15 6.87 -4.96 -5.83
N LEU A 16 6.67 -4.58 -4.56
CA LEU A 16 6.78 -5.50 -3.43
C LEU A 16 5.76 -6.63 -3.54
N ILE A 17 4.48 -6.32 -3.76
CA ILE A 17 3.41 -7.32 -3.77
C ILE A 17 3.49 -8.22 -5.01
N TYR A 18 3.47 -7.62 -6.20
CA TYR A 18 3.22 -8.37 -7.44
C TYR A 18 4.50 -8.89 -8.12
N GLU A 19 5.64 -8.26 -7.89
CA GLU A 19 6.91 -8.68 -8.51
C GLU A 19 7.81 -9.45 -7.55
N GLN A 20 7.84 -9.03 -6.28
CA GLN A 20 8.73 -9.60 -5.26
C GLN A 20 8.04 -10.59 -4.33
N GLY A 21 6.71 -10.73 -4.40
CA GLY A 21 5.95 -11.72 -3.63
C GLY A 21 5.80 -11.39 -2.15
N TRP A 22 5.81 -10.11 -1.77
CA TRP A 22 5.45 -9.67 -0.43
C TRP A 22 3.94 -9.76 -0.22
N THR A 23 3.52 -10.01 1.02
CA THR A 23 2.09 -10.13 1.36
C THR A 23 1.65 -8.96 2.24
N PRO A 24 0.57 -8.24 1.91
CA PRO A 24 -0.04 -7.27 2.82
C PRO A 24 -0.54 -7.96 4.09
N VAL A 25 -0.21 -7.40 5.24
CA VAL A 25 -0.59 -7.97 6.56
C VAL A 25 -1.30 -6.97 7.47
N ALA A 26 -1.25 -5.67 7.16
CA ALA A 26 -2.03 -4.65 7.85
C ALA A 26 -2.28 -3.44 6.95
N LEU A 27 -3.45 -2.81 7.13
CA LEU A 27 -3.84 -1.57 6.46
C LEU A 27 -4.27 -0.56 7.52
N GLU A 28 -3.79 0.68 7.40
CA GLU A 28 -4.21 1.79 8.25
C GLU A 28 -4.72 2.92 7.35
N GLU A 29 -6.01 3.24 7.45
CA GLU A 29 -6.58 4.40 6.77
C GLU A 29 -6.66 5.57 7.74
N ALA A 30 -6.18 6.73 7.33
CA ALA A 30 -6.24 7.94 8.15
C ALA A 30 -6.58 9.16 7.30
N ARG A 31 -7.05 10.22 7.97
CA ARG A 31 -7.38 11.48 7.29
C ARG A 31 -6.19 12.12 6.58
N ASP A 32 -4.98 11.88 7.10
CA ASP A 32 -3.78 12.55 6.62
C ASP A 32 -3.00 11.72 5.60
N ALA A 33 -2.97 10.39 5.75
CA ALA A 33 -2.30 9.46 4.84
C ALA A 33 -2.61 8.01 5.24
N ASP A 34 -2.74 7.14 4.25
CA ASP A 34 -2.93 5.71 4.48
C ASP A 34 -1.58 5.00 4.54
N ALA A 35 -1.56 3.83 5.19
CA ALA A 35 -0.40 2.98 5.25
C ALA A 35 -0.74 1.50 5.00
N VAL A 36 0.21 0.80 4.38
CA VAL A 36 0.17 -0.64 4.17
C VAL A 36 1.43 -1.24 4.77
N THR A 37 1.25 -2.23 5.64
CA THR A 37 2.35 -3.08 6.09
C THR A 37 2.36 -4.35 5.28
N VAL A 38 3.50 -4.65 4.66
CA VAL A 38 3.77 -5.89 3.94
C VAL A 38 4.80 -6.73 4.69
N GLU A 39 4.67 -8.05 4.58
CA GLU A 39 5.58 -9.03 5.18
C GLU A 39 6.13 -9.99 4.13
N LYS A 40 7.40 -10.36 4.27
CA LYS A 40 8.04 -11.45 3.53
C LYS A 40 9.19 -12.01 4.35
N ASP A 41 9.26 -13.34 4.46
CA ASP A 41 10.36 -14.05 5.14
C ASP A 41 10.65 -13.54 6.57
N GLY A 42 9.62 -13.09 7.29
CA GLY A 42 9.73 -12.52 8.64
C GLY A 42 10.18 -11.05 8.69
N GLU A 43 10.50 -10.43 7.56
CA GLU A 43 10.74 -8.99 7.44
C GLU A 43 9.41 -8.26 7.21
N ARG A 44 9.25 -7.09 7.85
CA ARG A 44 8.10 -6.21 7.67
C ARG A 44 8.52 -4.83 7.18
N ARG A 45 7.73 -4.28 6.26
CA ARG A 45 7.88 -2.91 5.76
C ARG A 45 6.54 -2.22 5.76
N THR A 46 6.53 -0.95 6.14
CA THR A 46 5.33 -0.11 6.12
C THR A 46 5.55 1.02 5.14
N LEU A 47 4.69 1.11 4.13
CA LEU A 47 4.65 2.20 3.16
C LEU A 47 3.45 3.08 3.47
N ARG A 48 3.64 4.40 3.38
CA ARG A 48 2.63 5.40 3.74
C ARG A 48 2.55 6.49 2.68
N SER A 49 1.34 6.90 2.30
CA SER A 49 1.11 7.93 1.31
C SER A 49 -0.26 8.61 1.50
N ASP A 50 -0.32 9.91 1.24
CA ASP A 50 -1.57 10.70 1.19
C ASP A 50 -2.15 10.81 -0.23
N HIS A 51 -1.56 10.09 -1.18
CA HIS A 51 -1.95 10.16 -2.57
C HIS A 51 -3.25 9.41 -2.86
N ILE A 52 -4.13 10.01 -3.67
CA ILE A 52 -5.45 9.43 -3.98
C ILE A 52 -5.37 8.06 -4.67
N ALA A 53 -4.33 7.83 -5.48
CA ALA A 53 -4.11 6.54 -6.12
C ALA A 53 -3.73 5.45 -5.09
N PHE A 54 -2.96 5.83 -4.07
CA PHE A 54 -2.60 4.94 -2.97
C PHE A 54 -3.83 4.56 -2.16
N HIS A 55 -4.66 5.53 -1.80
CA HIS A 55 -5.91 5.31 -1.07
C HIS A 55 -6.81 4.26 -1.77
N ARG A 56 -7.08 4.46 -3.07
CA ARG A 56 -7.88 3.50 -3.87
C ARG A 56 -7.26 2.12 -3.93
N PHE A 57 -5.93 2.04 -3.93
CA PHE A 57 -5.23 0.76 -3.92
C PHE A 57 -5.35 0.06 -2.57
N VAL A 58 -5.25 0.80 -1.46
CA VAL A 58 -5.49 0.29 -0.10
C VAL A 58 -6.91 -0.28 0.03
N GLU A 59 -7.91 0.42 -0.48
CA GLU A 59 -9.30 -0.08 -0.51
C GLU A 59 -9.39 -1.42 -1.25
N GLY A 60 -8.77 -1.55 -2.43
CA GLY A 60 -8.75 -2.80 -3.18
C GLY A 60 -8.02 -3.95 -2.46
N LEU A 61 -6.89 -3.66 -1.80
CA LEU A 61 -6.15 -4.65 -1.02
C LEU A 61 -6.97 -5.18 0.16
N ARG A 62 -7.78 -4.32 0.81
CA ARG A 62 -8.66 -4.74 1.90
C ARG A 62 -9.62 -5.83 1.43
N GLU A 63 -10.24 -5.63 0.27
CA GLU A 63 -11.19 -6.59 -0.29
C GLU A 63 -10.51 -7.89 -0.74
N GLU A 64 -9.36 -7.79 -1.42
CA GLU A 64 -8.62 -8.93 -1.96
C GLU A 64 -8.04 -9.83 -0.86
N PHE A 65 -7.44 -9.23 0.18
CA PHE A 65 -6.72 -9.95 1.24
C PHE A 65 -7.55 -10.15 2.52
N ARG A 66 -8.79 -9.63 2.57
CA ARG A 66 -9.69 -9.67 3.74
C ARG A 66 -9.05 -9.12 5.02
N LEU A 67 -8.40 -7.97 4.89
CA LEU A 67 -7.73 -7.23 5.97
C LEU A 67 -8.65 -6.22 6.67
#